data_AF-A0A4Y2T575-F1
#
_entry.id   AF-A0A4Y2T575-F1
#
_cell.length_a   1.000
_cell.length_b   1.000
_cell.length_c   1.000
_cell.angle_alpha   90.00
_cell.angle_beta   90.00
_cell.angle_gamma   90.00
#
_symmetry.space_group_name_H-M   'P 1'
#
loop_
_entity.id
_entity.type
_entity.pdbx_description
1 polymer ?
#
loop_
_entity_poly.entity_id
_entity_poly.type
_entity_poly.pdbx_seq_one_letter_code
_entity_poly.pdbx_strand_id
1 'polypeptide(L)'
;MKYNNFESRKIKFCFNCGDPNHISRFCVHKDKGFKCFECGAFGHKASEYDKTKSKPEVTTLDVKFKPRLDNKVTIEDISVNSLIDTGSQATLLRKSVFDKLHMCKLYPLNLSSSGFGKCKANPLGNLRVTLKLMISSVMQIYVVKNNVMSYDVIVGMNVLMQGETVINENGIVIKEKFQSIEEVDSLSVLPIDETPNEVELNIGTDVPNIFKDKVKLNKVIVKDRFPLPLIEDILDRLQGSRVFSTIDLKNAFFHVDINKGSRKYTSFVTHEGQYQFLKVPFGLCNSPAVFQRHINTIFRPLINDGIVLPYLDDIIILSSSFEEGIERLESVLSIASEYGLEINFNKSHFLKKRIEFLGHVIEDGKIIPSTLKTKAVLNFPEPANLKQIHSFLGLTGYFRKFIPKYSTIARPLSDLLKKDRKFKFGEEERISFNQLKLMLAEKPVLRIYNPNYETELHTDASLEGYGAILMQRSPDDKNFHPTYYMSKKTTDTEKKYSSYELEALNNRHREEIF
;
A
#
# COMPACT_ATOMS: atom_id res chain seq x y z
N MET A 1 -47.33 54.21 -24.97
CA MET A 1 -47.34 52.76 -24.66
C MET A 1 -46.02 52.39 -24.03
N LYS A 2 -46.07 51.57 -22.98
CA LYS A 2 -45.04 51.37 -21.95
C LYS A 2 -44.02 50.29 -22.32
N TYR A 3 -42.81 50.48 -21.78
CA TYR A 3 -41.73 49.51 -21.59
C TYR A 3 -42.22 48.17 -21.01
N ASN A 4 -41.66 47.04 -21.47
CA ASN A 4 -41.70 45.75 -20.76
C ASN A 4 -40.26 45.27 -20.47
N ASN A 5 -39.91 45.29 -19.18
CA ASN A 5 -38.65 44.83 -18.61
C ASN A 5 -38.77 43.39 -18.08
N PHE A 6 -37.64 42.68 -18.10
CA PHE A 6 -37.18 41.56 -17.27
C PHE A 6 -38.10 41.04 -16.15
N GLU A 7 -38.24 39.70 -16.02
CA GLU A 7 -38.14 39.05 -14.70
C GLU A 7 -37.82 37.54 -14.71
N SER A 8 -37.02 37.17 -13.72
CA SER A 8 -36.33 35.91 -13.44
C SER A 8 -37.21 34.71 -13.07
N ARG A 9 -36.89 33.50 -13.55
CA ARG A 9 -37.34 32.25 -12.92
C ARG A 9 -36.58 32.01 -11.60
N LYS A 10 -36.98 32.71 -10.53
CA LYS A 10 -36.66 32.33 -9.16
C LYS A 10 -37.46 31.07 -8.81
N ILE A 11 -36.79 30.01 -8.36
CA ILE A 11 -37.42 28.82 -7.77
C ILE A 11 -38.29 29.31 -6.60
N LYS A 12 -39.61 29.11 -6.68
CA LYS A 12 -40.54 29.56 -5.63
C LYS A 12 -40.69 28.45 -4.60
N PHE A 13 -39.99 28.58 -3.48
CA PHE A 13 -40.10 27.69 -2.33
C PHE A 13 -41.32 28.04 -1.47
N CYS A 14 -41.96 27.02 -0.90
CA CYS A 14 -43.06 27.18 0.05
C CYS A 14 -42.53 27.68 1.39
N PHE A 15 -42.93 28.88 1.81
CA PHE A 15 -42.50 29.47 3.10
C PHE A 15 -43.09 28.77 4.33
N ASN A 16 -44.10 27.91 4.17
CA ASN A 16 -44.69 27.17 5.30
C ASN A 16 -44.00 25.83 5.58
N CYS A 17 -43.60 25.08 4.55
CA CYS A 17 -43.02 23.73 4.73
C CYS A 17 -41.62 23.55 4.13
N GLY A 18 -41.12 24.51 3.35
CA GLY A 18 -39.80 24.46 2.72
C GLY A 18 -39.71 23.69 1.41
N ASP A 19 -40.83 23.16 0.88
CA ASP A 19 -40.87 22.39 -0.37
C ASP A 19 -40.68 23.32 -1.59
N PRO A 20 -39.74 23.02 -2.52
CA PRO A 20 -39.49 23.84 -3.71
C PRO A 20 -40.52 23.67 -4.83
N ASN A 21 -41.44 22.70 -4.73
CA ASN A 21 -42.36 22.34 -5.80
C ASN A 21 -43.72 23.06 -5.75
N HIS A 22 -44.00 23.82 -4.68
CA HIS A 22 -45.24 24.60 -4.55
C HIS A 22 -45.04 25.89 -3.75
N ILE A 23 -46.00 26.81 -3.82
CA ILE A 23 -46.02 28.07 -3.05
C ILE A 23 -46.96 27.98 -1.85
N SER A 24 -46.75 28.82 -0.82
CA SER A 24 -47.46 28.76 0.47
C SER A 24 -48.99 28.78 0.38
N ARG A 25 -49.55 29.34 -0.70
CA ARG A 25 -51.01 29.35 -0.95
C ARG A 25 -51.59 27.95 -1.15
N PHE A 26 -50.80 27.00 -1.67
CA PHE A 26 -51.21 25.62 -1.97
C PHE A 26 -50.60 24.59 -1.00
N CYS A 27 -50.11 25.04 0.17
CA CYS A 27 -49.49 24.16 1.14
C CYS A 27 -50.54 23.38 1.94
N VAL A 28 -50.47 22.06 1.90
CA VAL A 28 -51.36 21.14 2.64
C VAL A 28 -51.12 21.19 4.17
N HIS A 29 -50.03 21.84 4.61
CA HIS A 29 -49.67 21.98 6.02
C HIS A 29 -49.94 23.38 6.58
N LYS A 30 -50.76 24.19 5.89
CA LYS A 30 -51.05 25.57 6.28
C LYS A 30 -51.62 25.69 7.70
N ASP A 31 -52.39 24.69 8.12
CA ASP A 31 -53.07 24.67 9.43
C ASP A 31 -52.14 24.28 10.59
N LYS A 32 -50.93 23.76 10.29
CA LYS A 32 -49.93 23.35 11.30
C LYS A 32 -48.96 24.48 11.67
N GLY A 33 -49.06 25.66 11.05
CA GLY A 33 -48.12 26.76 11.24
C GLY A 33 -46.81 26.59 10.45
N PHE A 34 -45.82 27.45 10.69
CA PHE A 34 -44.53 27.40 9.98
C PHE A 34 -43.68 26.21 10.46
N LYS A 35 -43.00 25.54 9.52
CA LYS A 35 -41.97 24.54 9.85
C LYS A 35 -40.68 25.26 10.24
N CYS A 36 -40.18 24.99 11.45
CA CYS A 36 -38.91 25.51 11.92
C CYS A 36 -37.75 24.87 11.15
N PHE A 37 -36.90 25.69 10.52
CA PHE A 37 -35.76 25.23 9.72
C PHE A 37 -34.59 24.71 10.56
N GLU A 38 -34.56 24.97 11.88
CA GLU A 38 -33.49 24.47 12.77
C GLU A 38 -33.80 23.10 13.41
N CYS A 39 -35.07 22.80 13.70
CA CYS A 39 -35.49 21.55 14.36
C CYS A 39 -36.46 20.68 13.55
N GLY A 40 -37.03 21.20 12.46
CA GLY A 40 -37.94 20.47 11.56
C GLY A 40 -39.39 20.35 12.04
N ALA A 41 -39.75 20.85 13.23
CA ALA A 41 -41.11 20.81 13.78
C ALA A 41 -41.99 21.97 13.29
N PHE A 42 -43.32 21.78 13.29
CA PHE A 42 -44.30 22.80 12.89
C PHE A 42 -44.80 23.61 14.11
N GLY A 43 -45.05 24.90 13.93
CA GLY A 43 -45.74 25.76 14.91
C GLY A 43 -44.94 26.95 15.46
N HIS A 44 -43.66 27.10 15.12
CA HIS A 44 -42.82 28.25 15.53
C HIS A 44 -41.80 28.61 14.44
N LYS A 45 -41.31 29.85 14.46
CA LYS A 45 -40.23 30.27 13.55
C LYS A 45 -38.87 29.85 14.11
N ALA A 46 -37.87 29.67 13.25
CA ALA A 46 -36.49 29.40 13.68
C ALA A 46 -35.93 30.50 14.62
N SER A 47 -36.43 31.74 14.52
CA SER A 47 -36.09 32.86 15.40
C SER A 47 -36.62 32.71 16.84
N GLU A 48 -37.60 31.82 17.06
CA GLU A 48 -38.26 31.58 18.34
C GLU A 48 -37.80 30.24 18.98
N TYR A 49 -36.80 29.59 18.37
CA TYR A 49 -36.25 28.32 18.85
C TYR A 49 -35.22 28.55 19.96
N ASP A 50 -35.51 28.06 21.16
CA ASP A 50 -34.65 28.18 22.34
C ASP A 50 -33.44 27.21 22.24
N LYS A 51 -32.23 27.77 22.11
CA LYS A 51 -30.98 27.05 21.76
C LYS A 51 -30.34 26.26 22.92
N THR A 52 -31.05 26.08 24.03
CA THR A 52 -30.51 25.50 25.27
C THR A 52 -30.63 23.97 25.38
N LYS A 53 -31.14 23.26 24.37
CA LYS A 53 -31.00 21.80 24.25
C LYS A 53 -29.81 21.45 23.35
N SER A 54 -28.72 21.03 23.98
CA SER A 54 -27.40 20.73 23.42
C SER A 54 -27.43 19.92 22.11
N LYS A 55 -26.92 20.53 21.03
CA LYS A 55 -26.27 19.81 19.92
C LYS A 55 -24.79 19.60 20.26
N PRO A 56 -24.12 18.55 19.74
CA PRO A 56 -22.67 18.45 19.82
C PRO A 56 -22.07 19.68 19.15
N GLU A 57 -21.19 20.39 19.87
CA GLU A 57 -20.45 21.53 19.33
C GLU A 57 -19.56 21.06 18.17
N VAL A 58 -19.98 21.35 16.94
CA VAL A 58 -19.06 21.49 15.81
C VAL A 58 -18.77 22.97 15.72
N THR A 59 -17.58 23.37 16.14
CA THR A 59 -17.08 24.73 15.93
C THR A 59 -16.89 24.95 14.42
N THR A 60 -17.90 25.48 13.73
CA THR A 60 -17.68 26.07 12.41
C THR A 60 -16.94 27.37 12.61
N LEU A 61 -15.62 27.29 12.52
CA LEU A 61 -14.79 28.44 12.19
C LEU A 61 -15.23 28.92 10.80
N ASP A 62 -15.99 30.01 10.75
CA ASP A 62 -16.23 30.79 9.53
C ASP A 62 -14.91 31.50 9.16
N VAL A 63 -13.88 30.70 8.87
CA VAL A 63 -12.70 31.19 8.20
C VAL A 63 -13.18 31.47 6.79
N LYS A 64 -13.37 32.76 6.47
CA LYS A 64 -13.25 33.22 5.10
C LYS A 64 -11.86 32.81 4.64
N PHE A 65 -11.76 31.61 4.09
CA PHE A 65 -10.54 31.06 3.54
C PHE A 65 -10.17 31.98 2.37
N LYS A 66 -9.23 32.88 2.63
CA LYS A 66 -8.41 33.43 1.56
C LYS A 66 -7.25 32.46 1.43
N PRO A 67 -7.26 31.54 0.44
CA PRO A 67 -6.07 30.73 0.17
C PRO A 67 -4.92 31.71 -0.03
N ARG A 68 -3.94 31.66 0.88
CA ARG A 68 -2.73 32.48 0.84
C ARG A 68 -1.60 31.73 0.12
N LEU A 69 -1.98 30.93 -0.87
CA LEU A 69 -1.07 30.24 -1.76
C LEU A 69 -1.46 30.66 -3.17
N ASP A 70 -0.71 31.59 -3.75
CA ASP A 70 -0.80 31.95 -5.16
C ASP A 70 -0.33 30.73 -5.98
N ASN A 71 -1.17 29.72 -6.13
CA ASN A 71 -0.87 28.54 -6.93
C ASN A 71 -1.09 28.87 -8.41
N LYS A 72 -0.25 29.75 -8.96
CA LYS A 72 -0.24 30.07 -10.38
C LYS A 72 0.49 28.97 -11.14
N VAL A 73 -0.11 28.53 -12.24
CA VAL A 73 0.45 27.52 -13.13
C VAL A 73 0.53 28.10 -14.52
N THR A 74 1.63 27.85 -15.22
CA THR A 74 1.77 28.32 -16.60
C THR A 74 1.38 27.19 -17.53
N ILE A 75 0.37 27.41 -18.36
CA ILE A 75 -0.07 26.51 -19.42
C ILE A 75 0.38 27.12 -20.73
N GLU A 76 1.29 26.44 -21.43
CA GLU A 76 2.08 27.00 -22.54
C GLU A 76 2.81 28.28 -22.10
N ASP A 77 2.22 29.45 -22.42
CA ASP A 77 2.74 30.78 -22.11
C ASP A 77 1.77 31.62 -21.23
N ILE A 78 0.65 31.03 -20.78
CA ILE A 78 -0.38 31.74 -20.00
C ILE A 78 -0.33 31.31 -18.54
N SER A 79 -0.09 32.26 -17.64
CA SER A 79 -0.18 32.05 -16.19
C SER A 79 -1.63 32.12 -15.71
N VAL A 80 -2.10 31.06 -15.05
CA VAL A 80 -3.50 30.88 -14.63
C VAL A 80 -3.60 30.40 -13.18
N ASN A 81 -4.73 30.66 -12.52
CA ASN A 81 -4.93 30.24 -11.14
C ASN A 81 -5.30 28.75 -11.07
N SER A 82 -4.52 27.98 -10.34
CA SER A 82 -4.74 26.54 -10.19
C SER A 82 -5.28 26.16 -8.82
N LEU A 83 -6.04 25.07 -8.80
CA LEU A 83 -6.27 24.25 -7.62
C LEU A 83 -5.52 22.94 -7.81
N ILE A 84 -4.72 22.52 -6.83
CA ILE A 84 -4.11 21.20 -6.81
C ILE A 84 -5.06 20.28 -6.05
N ASP A 85 -5.56 19.24 -6.71
CA ASP A 85 -6.58 18.35 -6.19
C ASP A 85 -6.16 16.89 -6.36
N THR A 86 -5.71 16.28 -5.26
CA THR A 86 -5.31 14.86 -5.22
C THR A 86 -6.51 13.91 -5.32
N GLY A 87 -7.74 14.40 -5.15
CA GLY A 87 -8.97 13.63 -5.36
C GLY A 87 -9.39 13.57 -6.83
N SER A 88 -8.85 14.45 -7.68
CA SER A 88 -9.13 14.45 -9.11
C SER A 88 -8.15 13.54 -9.85
N GLN A 89 -8.64 12.49 -10.51
CA GLN A 89 -7.80 11.61 -11.34
C GLN A 89 -7.24 12.32 -12.59
N ALA A 90 -7.91 13.39 -13.03
CA ALA A 90 -7.61 14.10 -14.27
C ALA A 90 -7.42 15.60 -14.03
N THR A 91 -6.59 16.22 -14.85
CA THR A 91 -6.40 17.67 -14.85
C THR A 91 -7.48 18.30 -15.72
N LEU A 92 -8.22 19.24 -15.15
CA LEU A 92 -9.36 19.91 -15.79
C LEU A 92 -9.02 21.37 -16.09
N LEU A 93 -9.33 21.82 -17.30
CA LEU A 93 -9.13 23.20 -17.74
C LEU A 93 -10.45 23.88 -18.03
N ARG A 94 -10.60 25.12 -17.59
CA ARG A 94 -11.81 25.88 -17.84
C ARG A 94 -11.86 26.30 -19.31
N LYS A 95 -13.03 26.19 -19.96
CA LYS A 95 -13.22 26.61 -21.35
C LYS A 95 -12.73 28.05 -21.62
N SER A 96 -13.01 29.01 -20.74
CA SER A 96 -12.56 30.41 -20.92
C SER A 96 -11.04 30.59 -20.91
N VAL A 97 -10.30 29.63 -20.37
CA VAL A 97 -8.83 29.60 -20.41
C VAL A 97 -8.37 28.95 -21.70
N PHE A 98 -9.01 27.84 -22.09
CA PHE A 98 -8.80 27.20 -23.38
C PHE A 98 -9.01 28.18 -24.55
N ASP A 99 -10.05 29.01 -24.52
CA ASP A 99 -10.35 29.99 -25.58
C ASP A 99 -9.24 31.06 -25.73
N LYS A 100 -8.38 31.22 -24.72
CA LYS A 100 -7.19 32.12 -24.76
C LYS A 100 -5.93 31.43 -25.28
N LEU A 101 -5.91 30.09 -25.31
CA LEU A 101 -4.82 29.29 -25.88
C LEU A 101 -5.04 29.23 -27.40
N HIS A 102 -4.59 30.27 -28.11
CA HIS A 102 -4.93 30.56 -29.51
C HIS A 102 -4.45 29.54 -30.58
N MET A 103 -4.08 28.30 -30.23
CA MET A 103 -3.60 27.30 -31.21
C MET A 103 -4.00 25.82 -30.96
N CYS A 104 -4.91 25.50 -30.04
CA CYS A 104 -5.16 24.09 -29.68
C CYS A 104 -6.46 23.52 -30.30
N LYS A 105 -6.35 22.48 -31.14
CA LYS A 105 -7.51 21.67 -31.56
C LYS A 105 -8.00 20.82 -30.39
N LEU A 106 -9.30 20.88 -30.11
CA LEU A 106 -9.96 20.04 -29.11
C LEU A 106 -10.32 18.69 -29.74
N TYR A 107 -9.84 17.59 -29.17
CA TYR A 107 -10.20 16.26 -29.65
C TYR A 107 -11.47 15.76 -28.95
N PRO A 108 -12.45 15.23 -29.71
CA PRO A 108 -13.69 14.72 -29.13
C PRO A 108 -13.40 13.51 -28.23
N LEU A 109 -14.11 13.43 -27.12
CA LEU A 109 -13.92 12.40 -26.12
C LEU A 109 -15.27 11.97 -25.55
N ASN A 110 -15.50 10.65 -25.48
CA ASN A 110 -16.64 10.06 -24.77
C ASN A 110 -16.20 9.68 -23.35
N LEU A 111 -16.07 10.69 -22.47
CA LEU A 111 -15.76 10.50 -21.06
C LEU A 111 -16.78 11.27 -20.21
N SER A 112 -17.29 10.64 -19.15
CA SER A 112 -18.16 11.30 -18.16
C SER A 112 -17.45 11.23 -16.81
N SER A 113 -17.16 12.38 -16.20
CA SER A 113 -16.54 12.47 -14.88
C SER A 113 -17.64 12.69 -13.83
N SER A 114 -17.55 12.00 -12.68
CA SER A 114 -18.47 12.18 -11.55
C SER A 114 -17.70 12.47 -10.28
N GLY A 115 -18.12 13.50 -9.54
CA GLY A 115 -17.52 13.89 -8.26
C GLY A 115 -18.43 13.63 -7.06
N PHE A 116 -17.91 13.91 -5.86
CA PHE A 116 -18.69 13.87 -4.61
C PHE A 116 -19.92 14.80 -4.72
N GLY A 117 -21.11 14.31 -4.34
CA GLY A 117 -22.36 15.09 -4.41
C GLY A 117 -23.22 14.92 -5.68
N LYS A 118 -23.07 13.82 -6.44
CA LYS A 118 -23.86 13.48 -7.65
C LYS A 118 -23.71 14.46 -8.84
N CYS A 119 -22.71 15.34 -8.82
CA CYS A 119 -22.44 16.23 -9.94
C CYS A 119 -21.70 15.48 -11.05
N LYS A 120 -22.27 15.46 -12.26
CA LYS A 120 -21.62 14.93 -13.47
C LYS A 120 -21.05 16.08 -14.29
N ALA A 121 -19.76 16.00 -14.58
CA ALA A 121 -19.07 16.91 -15.48
C ALA A 121 -18.65 16.12 -16.73
N ASN A 122 -19.15 16.55 -17.88
CA ASN A 122 -18.73 15.99 -19.16
C ASN A 122 -17.71 16.93 -19.78
N PRO A 123 -16.44 16.51 -19.95
CA PRO A 123 -15.47 17.27 -20.72
C PRO A 123 -15.98 17.54 -22.13
N LEU A 124 -15.73 18.74 -22.62
CA LEU A 124 -16.02 19.13 -24.00
C LEU A 124 -15.07 18.43 -24.99
N GLY A 125 -13.92 17.97 -24.49
CA GLY A 125 -12.88 17.27 -25.23
C GLY A 125 -11.57 17.31 -24.45
N ASN A 126 -10.51 16.76 -25.05
CA ASN A 126 -9.16 16.81 -24.49
C ASN A 126 -8.20 17.56 -25.41
N LEU A 127 -7.07 17.99 -24.84
CA LEU A 127 -5.92 18.50 -25.57
C LEU A 127 -4.63 18.08 -24.87
N ARG A 128 -3.52 18.04 -25.61
CA ARG A 128 -2.18 17.93 -25.04
C ARG A 128 -1.56 19.32 -25.00
N VAL A 129 -1.09 19.73 -23.83
CA VAL A 129 -0.43 21.02 -23.61
C VAL A 129 0.77 20.88 -22.69
N THR A 130 1.71 21.77 -22.86
CA THR A 130 2.86 21.93 -21.98
C THR A 130 2.41 22.62 -20.70
N LEU A 131 2.47 21.90 -19.58
CA LEU A 131 2.24 22.44 -18.24
C LEU A 131 3.59 22.73 -17.60
N LYS A 132 3.81 23.99 -17.20
CA LYS A 132 5.00 24.45 -16.47
C LYS A 132 4.63 24.72 -15.02
N LEU A 133 4.96 23.75 -14.17
CA LEU A 133 4.92 23.84 -12.71
C LEU A 133 6.32 24.03 -12.10
N MET A 134 7.37 23.80 -12.90
CA MET A 134 8.80 24.15 -12.77
C MET A 134 9.60 23.36 -13.82
N ILE A 135 9.12 22.15 -14.14
CA ILE A 135 9.55 21.31 -15.26
C ILE A 135 8.50 21.47 -16.38
N SER A 136 8.93 21.49 -17.64
CA SER A 136 8.02 21.60 -18.80
C SER A 136 7.63 20.21 -19.27
N SER A 137 6.42 19.76 -18.94
CA SER A 137 5.93 18.44 -19.37
C SER A 137 4.71 18.59 -20.28
N VAL A 138 4.70 17.85 -21.40
CA VAL A 138 3.54 17.77 -22.30
C VAL A 138 2.54 16.77 -21.74
N MET A 139 1.35 17.25 -21.40
CA MET A 139 0.36 16.47 -20.66
C MET A 139 -1.04 16.59 -21.25
N GLN A 140 -1.83 15.53 -21.09
CA GLN A 140 -3.23 15.53 -21.52
C GLN A 140 -4.12 16.20 -20.47
N ILE A 141 -4.84 17.24 -20.90
CA ILE A 141 -5.78 18.01 -20.08
C ILE A 141 -7.18 17.94 -20.69
N TYR A 142 -8.20 17.96 -19.85
CA TYR A 142 -9.61 17.87 -20.26
C TYR A 142 -10.32 19.20 -20.06
N VAL A 143 -10.99 19.71 -21.09
CA VAL A 143 -11.66 21.02 -21.03
C VAL A 143 -13.09 20.87 -20.55
N VAL A 144 -13.48 21.63 -19.54
CA VAL A 144 -14.84 21.63 -18.97
C VAL A 144 -15.52 22.98 -19.13
N LYS A 145 -16.86 23.00 -19.11
CA LYS A 145 -17.65 24.25 -19.18
C LYS A 145 -17.34 25.17 -18.00
N ASN A 146 -17.45 26.48 -18.19
CA ASN A 146 -17.09 27.49 -17.19
C ASN A 146 -17.90 27.39 -15.88
N ASN A 147 -19.08 26.82 -15.92
CA ASN A 147 -19.95 26.64 -14.75
C ASN A 147 -19.62 25.37 -13.93
N VAL A 148 -18.65 24.57 -14.35
CA VAL A 148 -18.27 23.31 -13.68
C VAL A 148 -17.32 23.54 -12.51
N MET A 149 -16.46 24.57 -12.58
CA MET A 149 -15.45 24.84 -11.55
C MET A 149 -15.12 26.34 -11.43
N SER A 150 -14.74 26.77 -10.22
CA SER A 150 -14.41 28.15 -9.86
C SER A 150 -12.93 28.52 -10.00
N TYR A 151 -12.05 27.54 -10.26
CA TYR A 151 -10.64 27.73 -10.62
C TYR A 151 -10.42 27.71 -12.14
N ASP A 152 -9.29 28.27 -12.60
CA ASP A 152 -8.95 28.29 -14.03
C ASP A 152 -8.48 26.90 -14.50
N VAL A 153 -7.72 26.21 -13.65
CA VAL A 153 -7.29 24.81 -13.84
C VAL A 153 -7.36 24.04 -12.52
N ILE A 154 -7.77 22.77 -12.58
CA ILE A 154 -7.60 21.80 -11.48
C ILE A 154 -6.50 20.85 -11.91
N VAL A 155 -5.38 20.84 -11.19
CA VAL A 155 -4.25 19.92 -11.41
C VAL A 155 -4.53 18.64 -10.65
N GLY A 156 -4.82 17.58 -11.40
CA GLY A 156 -5.16 16.26 -10.89
C GLY A 156 -3.97 15.29 -10.90
N MET A 157 -4.23 14.07 -10.44
CA MET A 157 -3.25 13.01 -10.22
C MET A 157 -2.44 12.66 -11.48
N ASN A 158 -3.02 12.78 -12.67
CA ASN A 158 -2.31 12.57 -13.93
C ASN A 158 -1.08 13.48 -14.10
N VAL A 159 -1.06 14.66 -13.48
CA VAL A 159 0.09 15.58 -13.45
C VAL A 159 0.94 15.35 -12.20
N LEU A 160 0.30 15.18 -11.03
CA LEU A 160 0.99 15.05 -9.74
C LEU A 160 1.86 13.80 -9.64
N MET A 161 1.52 12.73 -10.37
CA MET A 161 2.27 11.47 -10.37
C MET A 161 3.55 11.50 -11.22
N GLN A 162 3.84 12.58 -11.95
CA GLN A 162 5.06 12.69 -12.75
C GLN A 162 6.32 13.02 -11.92
N GLY A 163 6.18 13.37 -10.64
CA GLY A 163 7.31 13.68 -9.76
C GLY A 163 6.96 13.59 -8.27
N GLU A 164 7.94 13.85 -7.41
CA GLU A 164 7.74 13.89 -5.96
C GLU A 164 7.15 15.24 -5.54
N THR A 165 5.89 15.25 -5.12
CA THR A 165 5.20 16.48 -4.68
C THR A 165 5.57 16.82 -3.23
N VAL A 166 6.27 17.94 -3.04
CA VAL A 166 6.72 18.51 -1.76
C VAL A 166 5.95 19.80 -1.48
N ILE A 167 5.30 19.90 -0.33
CA ILE A 167 4.62 21.13 0.10
C ILE A 167 5.56 21.92 1.01
N ASN A 168 5.83 23.18 0.70
CA ASN A 168 6.67 24.07 1.49
C ASN A 168 5.98 25.42 1.75
N GLU A 169 6.61 26.27 2.55
CA GLU A 169 6.07 27.57 3.00
C GLU A 169 5.73 28.53 1.82
N ASN A 170 6.30 28.28 0.63
CA ASN A 170 6.12 29.08 -0.58
C ASN A 170 5.16 28.46 -1.61
N GLY A 171 4.66 27.23 -1.42
CA GLY A 171 3.87 26.56 -2.45
C GLY A 171 3.85 25.03 -2.39
N ILE A 172 3.21 24.43 -3.39
CA ILE A 172 3.36 23.00 -3.70
C ILE A 172 4.41 22.89 -4.81
N VAL A 173 5.48 22.16 -4.56
CA VAL A 173 6.63 21.96 -5.46
C VAL A 173 6.68 20.51 -5.90
N ILE A 174 6.58 20.24 -7.20
CA ILE A 174 6.83 18.90 -7.74
C ILE A 174 8.31 18.81 -8.08
N LYS A 175 9.07 18.03 -7.30
CA LYS A 175 10.46 17.69 -7.60
C LYS A 175 10.51 16.56 -8.61
N GLU A 176 11.46 16.61 -9.52
CA GLU A 176 11.80 15.48 -10.36
C GLU A 176 12.10 14.27 -9.46
N LYS A 177 11.57 13.09 -9.79
CA LYS A 177 12.10 11.87 -9.18
C LYS A 177 13.58 11.87 -9.56
N PHE A 178 14.46 12.02 -8.57
CA PHE A 178 15.87 11.67 -8.74
C PHE A 178 15.91 10.19 -9.12
N GLN A 179 15.84 9.89 -10.41
CA GLN A 179 16.71 8.88 -10.97
C GLN A 179 18.07 9.55 -11.00
N SER A 180 18.86 9.35 -9.94
CA SER A 180 20.31 9.25 -10.15
C SER A 180 20.55 7.98 -10.97
N ILE A 181 20.17 8.01 -12.23
CA ILE A 181 20.99 7.43 -13.28
C ILE A 181 21.81 8.66 -13.68
N GLU A 182 22.92 8.88 -12.97
CA GLU A 182 24.05 9.46 -13.68
C GLU A 182 24.18 8.64 -14.96
N GLU A 183 24.39 9.30 -16.10
CA GLU A 183 24.83 8.68 -17.34
C GLU A 183 26.10 7.89 -17.04
N VAL A 184 25.93 6.68 -16.52
CA VAL A 184 26.95 5.66 -16.44
C VAL A 184 26.92 5.06 -17.84
N ASP A 185 27.73 5.66 -18.71
CA ASP A 185 28.22 4.98 -19.90
C ASP A 185 28.59 3.54 -19.48
N SER A 186 27.89 2.58 -20.08
CA SER A 186 27.97 1.14 -19.81
C SER A 186 27.50 0.67 -18.41
N LEU A 187 26.20 0.71 -18.16
CA LEU A 187 25.59 -0.36 -17.37
C LEU A 187 25.82 -1.68 -18.11
N SER A 188 26.80 -2.47 -17.67
CA SER A 188 26.79 -3.90 -17.95
C SER A 188 25.60 -4.49 -17.20
N VAL A 189 24.45 -4.57 -17.89
CA VAL A 189 23.41 -5.52 -17.53
C VAL A 189 24.13 -6.86 -17.50
N LEU A 190 24.35 -7.42 -16.30
CA LEU A 190 24.77 -8.82 -16.21
C LEU A 190 23.73 -9.60 -17.00
N PRO A 191 24.10 -10.27 -18.11
CA PRO A 191 23.15 -11.03 -18.90
C PRO A 191 22.45 -12.00 -17.96
N ILE A 192 21.12 -11.91 -17.88
CA ILE A 192 20.29 -12.87 -17.13
C ILE A 192 20.24 -14.23 -17.86
N ASP A 193 21.01 -14.37 -18.95
CA ASP A 193 21.08 -15.57 -19.80
C ASP A 193 22.42 -16.33 -19.69
N GLU A 194 23.26 -16.04 -18.69
CA GLU A 194 24.27 -17.03 -18.28
C GLU A 194 23.74 -17.78 -17.07
N THR A 195 23.56 -19.09 -17.20
CA THR A 195 23.35 -20.02 -16.10
C THR A 195 24.65 -20.10 -15.28
N PRO A 196 24.82 -19.38 -14.15
CA PRO A 196 26.04 -19.50 -13.40
C PRO A 196 25.77 -20.65 -12.44
N ASN A 197 26.12 -21.87 -12.86
CA ASN A 197 26.33 -22.94 -11.89
C ASN A 197 27.43 -22.53 -10.89
N GLU A 198 28.25 -21.52 -11.21
CA GLU A 198 29.32 -20.97 -10.38
C GLU A 198 29.09 -19.49 -10.02
N VAL A 199 29.26 -19.15 -8.74
CA VAL A 199 29.06 -17.78 -8.23
C VAL A 199 30.38 -17.12 -7.86
N GLU A 200 30.62 -15.93 -8.39
CA GLU A 200 31.79 -15.10 -8.02
C GLU A 200 31.49 -14.27 -6.76
N LEU A 201 32.34 -14.42 -5.75
CA LEU A 201 32.32 -13.57 -4.56
C LEU A 201 33.13 -12.31 -4.87
N ASN A 202 32.44 -11.24 -5.27
CA ASN A 202 33.05 -9.92 -5.44
C ASN A 202 33.57 -9.41 -4.10
N ILE A 203 34.87 -9.59 -3.89
CA ILE A 203 35.58 -9.25 -2.66
C ILE A 203 36.53 -8.10 -2.96
N GLY A 204 36.48 -7.04 -2.13
CA GLY A 204 37.38 -5.89 -2.25
C GLY A 204 38.86 -6.28 -2.20
N THR A 205 39.72 -5.44 -2.77
CA THR A 205 41.13 -5.76 -3.08
C THR A 205 42.02 -6.16 -1.89
N ASP A 206 41.60 -5.91 -0.65
CA ASP A 206 42.41 -6.16 0.55
C ASP A 206 41.65 -7.00 1.60
N VAL A 207 41.76 -8.34 1.55
CA VAL A 207 41.22 -9.22 2.60
C VAL A 207 42.21 -10.33 2.99
N PRO A 208 42.67 -10.38 4.26
CA PRO A 208 43.44 -11.50 4.80
C PRO A 208 42.64 -12.80 4.85
N ASN A 209 43.28 -13.93 4.54
CA ASN A 209 42.73 -15.29 4.57
C ASN A 209 42.29 -15.73 5.99
N ILE A 210 41.09 -15.33 6.44
CA ILE A 210 40.59 -15.75 7.75
C ILE A 210 39.06 -15.98 7.70
N PHE A 211 38.63 -17.22 7.47
CA PHE A 211 37.24 -17.66 7.72
C PHE A 211 37.04 -18.16 9.16
N LYS A 212 37.71 -17.54 10.14
CA LYS A 212 37.40 -17.78 11.57
C LYS A 212 36.14 -17.05 12.03
N ASP A 213 35.63 -16.10 11.23
CA ASP A 213 34.53 -15.24 11.66
C ASP A 213 33.69 -14.79 10.45
N LYS A 214 32.62 -15.53 10.12
CA LYS A 214 31.72 -15.23 8.97
C LYS A 214 31.21 -13.77 9.01
N VAL A 215 31.07 -13.23 10.22
CA VAL A 215 30.68 -11.83 10.47
C VAL A 215 31.71 -10.83 9.92
N LYS A 216 33.00 -11.16 9.90
CA LYS A 216 34.06 -10.29 9.35
C LYS A 216 34.11 -10.35 7.84
N LEU A 217 33.98 -11.54 7.23
CA LEU A 217 33.95 -11.68 5.78
C LEU A 217 32.74 -10.96 5.16
N ASN A 218 31.57 -11.04 5.80
CA ASN A 218 30.37 -10.33 5.34
C ASN A 218 30.51 -8.79 5.35
N LYS A 219 31.54 -8.22 6.01
CA LYS A 219 31.81 -6.78 5.98
C LYS A 219 32.58 -6.33 4.75
N VAL A 220 33.30 -7.23 4.10
CA VAL A 220 34.18 -6.93 2.96
C VAL A 220 33.65 -7.46 1.63
N ILE A 221 32.65 -8.35 1.66
CA ILE A 221 31.91 -8.79 0.48
C ILE A 221 31.01 -7.65 -0.01
N VAL A 222 31.04 -7.38 -1.32
CA VAL A 222 30.07 -6.49 -1.96
C VAL A 222 28.70 -7.17 -1.90
N LYS A 223 27.73 -6.49 -1.26
CA LYS A 223 26.40 -7.05 -1.04
C LYS A 223 25.63 -7.14 -2.35
N ASP A 224 25.22 -8.35 -2.69
CA ASP A 224 24.30 -8.60 -3.81
C ASP A 224 22.88 -8.23 -3.37
N ARG A 225 22.28 -7.25 -4.06
CA ARG A 225 20.92 -6.76 -3.78
C ARG A 225 19.90 -7.39 -4.72
N PHE A 226 19.99 -8.70 -4.92
CA PHE A 226 18.97 -9.43 -5.66
C PHE A 226 17.60 -9.28 -4.96
N PRO A 227 16.53 -8.94 -5.70
CA PRO A 227 15.22 -8.76 -5.10
C PRO A 227 14.69 -10.11 -4.63
N LEU A 228 14.54 -10.27 -3.31
CA LEU A 228 13.76 -11.36 -2.76
C LEU A 228 12.27 -10.96 -2.82
N PRO A 229 11.39 -11.85 -3.28
CA PRO A 229 9.96 -11.57 -3.29
C PRO A 229 9.46 -11.29 -1.87
N LEU A 230 8.54 -10.35 -1.72
CA LEU A 230 7.88 -10.14 -0.43
C LEU A 230 6.97 -11.34 -0.16
N ILE A 231 6.97 -11.79 1.09
CA ILE A 231 6.11 -12.92 1.52
C ILE A 231 4.64 -12.60 1.22
N GLU A 232 4.24 -11.35 1.41
CA GLU A 232 2.90 -10.86 1.12
C GLU A 232 2.53 -11.04 -0.36
N ASP A 233 3.38 -10.61 -1.28
CA ASP A 233 3.16 -10.77 -2.73
C ASP A 233 3.00 -12.25 -3.12
N ILE A 234 3.75 -13.15 -2.46
CA ILE A 234 3.62 -14.60 -2.69
C ILE A 234 2.28 -15.10 -2.17
N LEU A 235 1.88 -14.69 -0.96
CA LEU A 235 0.63 -15.11 -0.36
C LEU A 235 -0.59 -14.63 -1.17
N ASP A 236 -0.54 -13.42 -1.72
CA ASP A 236 -1.61 -12.88 -2.56
C ASP A 236 -1.73 -13.64 -3.88
N ARG A 237 -0.62 -14.11 -4.45
CA ARG A 237 -0.63 -14.97 -5.66
C ARG A 237 -1.22 -16.37 -5.43
N LEU A 238 -1.44 -16.78 -4.17
CA LEU A 238 -2.14 -18.04 -3.87
C LEU A 238 -3.64 -17.98 -4.19
N GLN A 239 -4.16 -16.79 -4.52
CA GLN A 239 -5.54 -16.57 -4.89
C GLN A 239 -5.99 -17.52 -6.00
N GLY A 240 -7.18 -18.10 -5.84
CA GLY A 240 -7.81 -18.98 -6.84
C GLY A 240 -7.33 -20.43 -6.81
N SER A 241 -6.20 -20.71 -6.14
CA SER A 241 -5.71 -22.07 -5.94
C SER A 241 -6.47 -22.77 -4.81
N ARG A 242 -6.70 -24.07 -4.99
CA ARG A 242 -7.43 -24.93 -4.02
C ARG A 242 -6.62 -26.14 -3.57
N VAL A 243 -5.64 -26.54 -4.38
CA VAL A 243 -4.75 -27.66 -4.11
C VAL A 243 -3.33 -27.14 -4.21
N PHE A 244 -2.52 -27.46 -3.22
CA PHE A 244 -1.15 -26.98 -3.11
C PHE A 244 -0.20 -28.16 -2.94
N SER A 245 0.97 -28.05 -3.55
CA SER A 245 2.12 -28.89 -3.25
C SER A 245 3.28 -27.99 -2.80
N THR A 246 4.04 -28.42 -1.81
CA THR A 246 5.20 -27.71 -1.28
C THR A 246 6.40 -28.63 -1.35
N ILE A 247 7.52 -28.11 -1.84
CA ILE A 247 8.80 -28.81 -1.98
C ILE A 247 9.81 -28.09 -1.08
N ASP A 248 10.41 -28.84 -0.15
CA ASP A 248 11.55 -28.42 0.68
C ASP A 248 12.83 -28.94 0.04
N LEU A 249 13.78 -28.05 -0.30
CA LEU A 249 15.07 -28.44 -0.86
C LEU A 249 16.06 -28.82 0.25
N LYS A 250 16.74 -29.95 0.08
CA LYS A 250 17.71 -30.46 1.05
C LYS A 250 19.01 -29.68 0.95
N ASN A 251 19.51 -29.15 2.07
CA ASN A 251 20.76 -28.39 2.12
C ASN A 251 20.84 -27.29 1.03
N ALA A 252 19.74 -26.59 0.82
CA ALA A 252 19.47 -25.75 -0.33
C ALA A 252 20.66 -24.97 -0.92
N PHE A 253 21.42 -24.19 -0.14
CA PHE A 253 22.56 -23.43 -0.65
C PHE A 253 23.67 -24.29 -1.28
N PHE A 254 23.79 -25.56 -0.88
CA PHE A 254 24.75 -26.51 -1.48
C PHE A 254 24.34 -27.02 -2.86
N HIS A 255 23.25 -26.55 -3.46
CA HIS A 255 22.99 -26.79 -4.88
C HIS A 255 23.82 -25.89 -5.80
N VAL A 256 24.39 -24.80 -5.28
CA VAL A 256 25.09 -23.80 -6.09
C VAL A 256 26.60 -23.92 -5.86
N ASP A 257 27.39 -24.00 -6.93
CA ASP A 257 28.85 -24.04 -6.82
C ASP A 257 29.43 -22.63 -6.62
N ILE A 258 30.54 -22.57 -5.91
CA ILE A 258 31.35 -21.36 -5.82
C ILE A 258 32.33 -21.35 -6.98
N ASN A 259 32.42 -20.20 -7.65
CA ASN A 259 33.43 -19.95 -8.68
C ASN A 259 34.83 -20.27 -8.13
N LYS A 260 35.64 -20.98 -8.92
CA LYS A 260 36.97 -21.46 -8.50
C LYS A 260 37.86 -20.36 -7.91
N GLY A 261 37.86 -19.15 -8.49
CA GLY A 261 38.65 -18.01 -8.00
C GLY A 261 38.20 -17.47 -6.64
N SER A 262 36.95 -17.72 -6.28
CA SER A 262 36.32 -17.23 -5.05
C SER A 262 36.40 -18.22 -3.88
N ARG A 263 36.67 -19.51 -4.14
CA ARG A 263 36.70 -20.57 -3.12
C ARG A 263 37.68 -20.29 -1.98
N LYS A 264 38.86 -19.71 -2.30
CA LYS A 264 39.90 -19.38 -1.31
C LYS A 264 39.40 -18.48 -0.18
N TYR A 265 38.44 -17.59 -0.47
CA TYR A 265 37.87 -16.69 0.53
C TYR A 265 36.90 -17.38 1.47
N THR A 266 36.55 -18.63 1.17
CA THR A 266 35.70 -19.47 2.02
C THR A 266 36.48 -20.44 2.91
N SER A 267 37.80 -20.23 3.07
CA SER A 267 38.68 -21.21 3.70
C SER A 267 38.58 -21.26 5.23
N PHE A 268 38.13 -22.36 5.81
CA PHE A 268 38.04 -22.59 7.26
C PHE A 268 39.08 -23.60 7.75
N VAL A 269 39.35 -23.60 9.05
CA VAL A 269 40.35 -24.46 9.69
C VAL A 269 39.66 -25.41 10.68
N THR A 270 39.97 -26.69 10.59
CA THR A 270 39.64 -27.72 11.58
C THR A 270 40.93 -28.20 12.26
N HIS A 271 40.83 -29.12 13.21
CA HIS A 271 42.01 -29.76 13.82
C HIS A 271 42.79 -30.64 12.83
N GLU A 272 42.18 -31.03 11.72
CA GLU A 272 42.78 -31.90 10.70
C GLU A 272 43.42 -31.12 9.53
N GLY A 273 43.10 -29.83 9.37
CA GLY A 273 43.69 -29.02 8.31
C GLY A 273 42.87 -27.80 7.93
N GLN A 274 43.26 -27.18 6.81
CA GLN A 274 42.55 -26.05 6.20
C GLN A 274 41.76 -26.54 5.00
N TYR A 275 40.47 -26.22 4.99
CA TYR A 275 39.50 -26.62 3.97
C TYR A 275 38.86 -25.38 3.36
N GLN A 276 38.27 -25.50 2.18
CA GLN A 276 37.49 -24.44 1.54
C GLN A 276 36.17 -25.01 1.03
N PHE A 277 35.15 -24.17 0.93
CA PHE A 277 33.88 -24.60 0.37
C PHE A 277 33.95 -24.65 -1.16
N LEU A 278 33.41 -25.72 -1.73
CA LEU A 278 33.19 -25.84 -3.18
C LEU A 278 31.80 -25.34 -3.59
N LYS A 279 30.86 -25.36 -2.64
CA LYS A 279 29.44 -25.02 -2.78
C LYS A 279 29.06 -23.92 -1.82
N VAL A 280 28.06 -23.11 -2.15
CA VAL A 280 27.73 -21.89 -1.39
C VAL A 280 27.39 -22.23 0.08
N PRO A 281 28.17 -21.75 1.06
CA PRO A 281 27.94 -22.07 2.46
C PRO A 281 26.85 -21.21 3.09
N PHE A 282 26.26 -21.75 4.15
CA PHE A 282 25.40 -21.00 5.06
C PHE A 282 26.20 -19.88 5.76
N GLY A 283 25.58 -18.71 5.89
CA GLY A 283 26.09 -17.58 6.67
C GLY A 283 26.88 -16.53 5.90
N LEU A 284 27.04 -16.66 4.58
CA LEU A 284 27.46 -15.53 3.75
C LEU A 284 26.27 -14.61 3.49
N CYS A 285 26.52 -13.30 3.43
CA CYS A 285 25.46 -12.32 3.21
C CYS A 285 24.77 -12.46 1.86
N ASN A 286 25.47 -12.97 0.84
CA ASN A 286 24.94 -13.12 -0.52
C ASN A 286 24.33 -14.51 -0.79
N SER A 287 24.46 -15.49 0.11
CA SER A 287 23.94 -16.86 -0.14
C SER A 287 22.44 -16.87 -0.50
N PRO A 288 21.55 -16.13 0.20
CA PRO A 288 20.12 -16.13 -0.12
C PRO A 288 19.83 -15.54 -1.51
N ALA A 289 20.48 -14.43 -1.87
CA ALA A 289 20.31 -13.74 -3.13
C ALA A 289 20.71 -14.64 -4.32
N VAL A 290 21.88 -15.25 -4.19
CA VAL A 290 22.44 -16.19 -5.15
C VAL A 290 21.54 -17.42 -5.33
N PHE A 291 21.10 -18.00 -4.22
CA PHE A 291 20.27 -19.19 -4.25
C PHE A 291 18.89 -18.90 -4.85
N GLN A 292 18.25 -17.78 -4.48
CA GLN A 292 16.99 -17.37 -5.08
C GLN A 292 17.14 -17.18 -6.60
N ARG A 293 18.23 -16.56 -7.06
CA ARG A 293 18.48 -16.40 -8.50
C ARG A 293 18.61 -17.75 -9.21
N HIS A 294 19.33 -18.69 -8.60
CA HIS A 294 19.48 -20.04 -9.14
C HIS A 294 18.12 -20.75 -9.28
N ILE A 295 17.30 -20.78 -8.22
CA ILE A 295 15.96 -21.38 -8.25
C ILE A 295 15.04 -20.66 -9.24
N ASN A 296 15.09 -19.32 -9.29
CA ASN A 296 14.32 -18.55 -10.26
C ASN A 296 14.71 -18.87 -11.71
N THR A 297 15.98 -19.19 -11.96
CA THR A 297 16.47 -19.54 -13.30
C THR A 297 15.95 -20.91 -13.71
N ILE A 298 16.05 -21.90 -12.82
CA ILE A 298 15.58 -23.29 -13.05
C ILE A 298 14.08 -23.31 -13.35
N PHE A 299 13.28 -22.65 -12.53
CA PHE A 299 11.82 -22.66 -12.67
C PHE A 299 11.26 -21.47 -13.45
N ARG A 300 12.11 -20.71 -14.17
CA ARG A 300 11.71 -19.47 -14.89
C ARG A 300 10.42 -19.63 -15.72
N PRO A 301 10.24 -20.69 -16.53
CA PRO A 301 9.01 -20.88 -17.29
C PRO A 301 7.78 -21.04 -16.39
N LEU A 302 7.86 -21.90 -15.37
CA LEU A 302 6.75 -22.17 -14.46
C LEU A 302 6.42 -20.99 -13.53
N ILE A 303 7.41 -20.15 -13.22
CA ILE A 303 7.20 -18.91 -12.45
C ILE A 303 6.43 -17.89 -13.30
N ASN A 304 6.81 -17.74 -14.58
CA ASN A 304 6.15 -16.83 -15.51
C ASN A 304 4.68 -17.21 -15.74
N ASP A 305 4.40 -18.52 -15.78
CA ASP A 305 3.04 -19.06 -15.89
C ASP A 305 2.25 -18.99 -14.56
N GLY A 306 2.87 -18.53 -13.47
CA GLY A 306 2.24 -18.47 -12.15
C GLY A 306 1.96 -19.84 -11.52
N ILE A 307 2.61 -20.88 -12.01
CA ILE A 307 2.46 -22.27 -11.52
C ILE A 307 3.27 -22.50 -10.26
N VAL A 308 4.48 -21.94 -10.21
CA VAL A 308 5.44 -22.12 -9.12
C VAL A 308 5.80 -20.77 -8.50
N LEU A 309 5.81 -20.69 -7.17
CA LEU A 309 6.31 -19.54 -6.43
C LEU A 309 7.46 -19.99 -5.51
N PRO A 310 8.73 -19.76 -5.89
CA PRO A 310 9.86 -20.10 -5.04
C PRO A 310 10.12 -18.99 -4.01
N TYR A 311 10.35 -19.39 -2.76
CA TYR A 311 10.90 -18.53 -1.71
C TYR A 311 12.05 -19.24 -1.03
N LEU A 312 13.28 -18.89 -1.43
CA LEU A 312 14.49 -19.60 -1.04
C LEU A 312 14.30 -21.12 -1.22
N ASP A 313 14.37 -21.87 -0.13
CA ASP A 313 14.37 -23.33 -0.08
C ASP A 313 12.95 -23.92 -0.16
N ASP A 314 11.94 -23.08 0.07
CA ASP A 314 10.52 -23.45 0.07
C ASP A 314 9.88 -23.11 -1.28
N ILE A 315 9.50 -24.13 -2.04
CA ILE A 315 8.85 -23.97 -3.34
C ILE A 315 7.40 -24.39 -3.23
N ILE A 316 6.46 -23.50 -3.56
CA ILE A 316 5.03 -23.83 -3.62
C ILE A 316 4.56 -23.95 -5.07
N ILE A 317 3.75 -24.98 -5.32
CA ILE A 317 3.10 -25.29 -6.59
C ILE A 317 1.60 -25.06 -6.41
N LEU A 318 1.05 -24.24 -7.29
CA LEU A 318 -0.34 -23.81 -7.26
C LEU A 318 -1.19 -24.68 -8.16
N SER A 319 -2.41 -25.02 -7.76
CA SER A 319 -3.35 -25.79 -8.60
C SER A 319 -4.80 -25.51 -8.20
N SER A 320 -5.69 -25.52 -9.18
CA SER A 320 -7.14 -25.36 -8.98
C SER A 320 -7.85 -26.68 -8.72
N SER A 321 -7.31 -27.80 -9.22
CA SER A 321 -7.81 -29.16 -9.00
C SER A 321 -6.68 -30.15 -8.68
N PHE A 322 -7.04 -31.39 -8.33
CA PHE A 322 -6.07 -32.45 -8.06
C PHE A 322 -5.40 -32.94 -9.33
N GLU A 323 -6.16 -33.04 -10.42
CA GLU A 323 -5.69 -33.48 -11.74
C GLU A 323 -4.62 -32.53 -12.27
N GLU A 324 -4.93 -31.23 -12.29
CA GLU A 324 -3.97 -30.17 -12.64
C GLU A 324 -2.76 -30.19 -11.69
N GLY A 325 -2.98 -30.48 -10.42
CA GLY A 325 -1.90 -30.58 -9.44
C GLY A 325 -0.94 -31.73 -9.67
N ILE A 326 -1.41 -32.86 -10.20
CA ILE A 326 -0.57 -34.00 -10.57
C ILE A 326 0.32 -33.62 -11.77
N GLU A 327 -0.28 -33.06 -12.82
CA GLU A 327 0.44 -32.63 -14.04
C GLU A 327 1.52 -31.58 -13.72
N ARG A 328 1.18 -30.58 -12.90
CA ARG A 328 2.12 -29.54 -12.47
C ARG A 328 3.23 -30.10 -11.61
N LEU A 329 2.91 -31.01 -10.69
CA LEU A 329 3.90 -31.65 -9.83
C LEU A 329 4.88 -32.49 -10.65
N GLU A 330 4.40 -33.27 -11.62
CA GLU A 330 5.24 -34.04 -12.53
C GLU A 330 6.22 -33.14 -13.31
N SER A 331 5.72 -32.01 -13.83
CA SER A 331 6.54 -31.03 -14.54
C SER A 331 7.63 -30.43 -13.64
N VAL A 332 7.28 -30.05 -12.42
CA VAL A 332 8.21 -29.48 -11.44
C VAL A 332 9.28 -30.50 -11.02
N LEU A 333 8.89 -31.73 -10.75
CA LEU A 333 9.82 -32.79 -10.36
C LEU A 333 10.75 -33.18 -11.52
N SER A 334 10.26 -33.15 -12.76
CA SER A 334 11.06 -33.42 -13.96
C SER A 334 12.17 -32.37 -14.13
N ILE A 335 11.81 -31.08 -14.02
CA ILE A 335 12.79 -29.98 -14.05
C ILE A 335 13.75 -30.08 -12.87
N ALA A 336 13.26 -30.34 -11.66
CA ALA A 336 14.12 -30.49 -10.48
C ALA A 336 15.15 -31.62 -10.68
N SER A 337 14.74 -32.75 -11.26
CA SER A 337 15.60 -33.88 -11.57
C SER A 337 16.65 -33.54 -12.64
N GLU A 338 16.24 -32.86 -13.71
CA GLU A 338 17.15 -32.41 -14.79
C GLU A 338 18.28 -31.53 -14.26
N TYR A 339 17.97 -30.63 -13.32
CA TYR A 339 18.95 -29.72 -12.72
C TYR A 339 19.60 -30.28 -11.45
N GLY A 340 19.33 -31.54 -11.08
CA GLY A 340 19.97 -32.21 -9.94
C GLY A 340 19.61 -31.63 -8.57
N LEU A 341 18.41 -31.08 -8.42
CA LEU A 341 17.91 -30.58 -7.13
C LEU A 341 17.52 -31.74 -6.21
N GLU A 342 18.10 -31.78 -5.01
CA GLU A 342 17.75 -32.75 -3.98
C GLU A 342 16.56 -32.24 -3.14
N ILE A 343 15.47 -33.02 -3.16
CA ILE A 343 14.25 -32.72 -2.41
C ILE A 343 14.23 -33.49 -1.09
N ASN A 344 13.81 -32.83 -0.03
CA ASN A 344 13.54 -33.44 1.25
C ASN A 344 12.10 -33.96 1.31
N PHE A 345 11.89 -35.18 0.84
CA PHE A 345 10.56 -35.78 0.74
C PHE A 345 9.74 -35.76 2.05
N ASN A 346 10.40 -35.89 3.21
CA ASN A 346 9.73 -35.91 4.51
C ASN A 346 9.18 -34.54 4.95
N LYS A 347 9.73 -33.44 4.43
CA LYS A 347 9.25 -32.08 4.71
C LYS A 347 8.39 -31.51 3.59
N SER A 348 8.46 -32.09 2.40
CA SER A 348 7.58 -31.78 1.29
C SER A 348 6.15 -32.29 1.53
N HIS A 349 5.15 -31.55 1.07
CA HIS A 349 3.75 -31.93 1.17
C HIS A 349 3.09 -31.84 -0.19
N PHE A 350 2.45 -32.91 -0.65
CA PHE A 350 1.86 -32.96 -1.99
C PHE A 350 0.34 -32.99 -1.95
N LEU A 351 -0.26 -32.27 -2.90
CA LEU A 351 -1.70 -32.29 -3.20
C LEU A 351 -2.58 -32.09 -1.96
N LYS A 352 -2.32 -31.02 -1.20
CA LYS A 352 -3.07 -30.70 0.02
C LYS A 352 -3.98 -29.50 -0.22
N LYS A 353 -5.19 -29.56 0.34
CA LYS A 353 -6.11 -28.39 0.40
C LYS A 353 -5.73 -27.40 1.50
N ARG A 354 -5.04 -27.90 2.53
CA ARG A 354 -4.55 -27.16 3.67
C ARG A 354 -3.06 -27.36 3.81
N ILE A 355 -2.30 -26.28 3.78
CA ILE A 355 -0.84 -26.30 3.91
C ILE A 355 -0.35 -25.28 4.95
N GLU A 356 0.85 -25.52 5.49
CA GLU A 356 1.61 -24.51 6.23
C GLU A 356 2.78 -24.05 5.34
N PHE A 357 2.86 -22.75 5.06
CA PHE A 357 3.84 -22.16 4.15
C PHE A 357 4.23 -20.76 4.64
N LEU A 358 5.53 -20.47 4.70
CA LEU A 358 6.09 -19.19 5.17
C LEU A 358 5.49 -18.70 6.51
N GLY A 359 5.25 -19.63 7.44
CA GLY A 359 4.69 -19.31 8.76
C GLY A 359 3.19 -18.99 8.78
N HIS A 360 2.48 -19.28 7.69
CA HIS A 360 1.04 -19.14 7.55
C HIS A 360 0.39 -20.49 7.22
N VAL A 361 -0.84 -20.70 7.67
CA VAL A 361 -1.72 -21.77 7.21
C VAL A 361 -2.59 -21.20 6.11
N ILE A 362 -2.63 -21.89 4.97
CA ILE A 362 -3.50 -21.55 3.84
C ILE A 362 -4.51 -22.67 3.65
N GLU A 363 -5.79 -22.29 3.58
CA GLU A 363 -6.92 -23.20 3.42
C GLU A 363 -8.12 -22.45 2.85
N ASP A 364 -8.75 -22.96 1.80
CA ASP A 364 -10.00 -22.43 1.21
C ASP A 364 -9.99 -20.89 0.96
N GLY A 365 -8.89 -20.37 0.42
CA GLY A 365 -8.73 -18.94 0.15
C GLY A 365 -8.57 -18.06 1.40
N LYS A 366 -8.28 -18.67 2.55
CA LYS A 366 -8.02 -18.00 3.82
C LYS A 366 -6.57 -18.18 4.23
N ILE A 367 -6.04 -17.17 4.90
CA ILE A 367 -4.71 -17.17 5.52
C ILE A 367 -4.90 -17.04 7.03
N ILE A 368 -4.20 -17.87 7.77
CA ILE A 368 -4.20 -17.87 9.23
C ILE A 368 -2.74 -17.93 9.70
N PRO A 369 -2.33 -17.20 10.76
CA PRO A 369 -1.01 -17.39 11.35
C PRO A 369 -0.76 -18.85 11.76
N SER A 370 0.43 -19.38 11.48
CA SER A 370 0.77 -20.77 11.84
C SER A 370 0.66 -21.03 13.34
N THR A 371 0.26 -22.26 13.68
CA THR A 371 0.09 -22.66 15.09
C THR A 371 1.41 -22.64 15.86
N LEU A 372 2.53 -22.93 15.19
CA LEU A 372 3.86 -22.87 15.80
C LEU A 372 4.23 -21.42 16.18
N LYS A 373 3.99 -20.46 15.29
CA LYS A 373 4.31 -19.05 15.53
C LYS A 373 3.36 -18.42 16.55
N THR A 374 2.07 -18.74 16.51
CA THR A 374 1.11 -18.25 17.52
C THR A 374 1.38 -18.85 18.90
N LYS A 375 1.78 -20.14 19.00
CA LYS A 375 2.26 -20.73 20.26
C LYS A 375 3.51 -20.02 20.78
N ALA A 376 4.45 -19.66 19.90
CA ALA A 376 5.65 -18.93 20.32
C ALA A 376 5.31 -17.54 20.89
N VAL A 377 4.32 -16.84 20.33
CA VAL A 377 3.80 -15.58 20.88
C VAL A 377 3.14 -15.80 22.23
N LEU A 378 2.27 -16.80 22.34
CA LEU A 378 1.55 -17.15 23.58
C LEU A 378 2.50 -17.51 24.73
N ASN A 379 3.54 -18.28 24.43
CA ASN A 379 4.54 -18.71 25.43
C ASN A 379 5.68 -17.71 25.61
N PHE A 380 5.65 -16.57 24.91
CA PHE A 380 6.68 -15.56 25.05
C PHE A 380 6.68 -15.03 26.50
N PRO A 381 7.84 -15.06 27.19
CA PRO A 381 7.94 -14.61 28.57
C PRO A 381 7.81 -13.09 28.64
N GLU A 382 7.42 -12.57 29.81
CA GLU A 382 7.37 -11.12 29.99
C GLU A 382 8.75 -10.49 29.71
N PRO A 383 8.84 -9.47 28.83
CA PRO A 383 10.10 -8.87 28.46
C PRO A 383 10.77 -8.18 29.65
N ALA A 384 11.97 -8.61 29.99
CA ALA A 384 12.82 -8.03 31.04
C ALA A 384 13.85 -7.01 30.50
N ASN A 385 13.97 -6.87 29.18
CA ASN A 385 14.92 -5.94 28.56
C ASN A 385 14.50 -5.50 27.15
N LEU A 386 15.16 -4.46 26.63
CA LEU A 386 14.91 -3.88 25.31
C LEU A 386 15.10 -4.89 24.16
N LYS A 387 16.04 -5.83 24.28
CA LYS A 387 16.26 -6.86 23.26
C LYS A 387 15.05 -7.80 23.16
N GLN A 388 14.46 -8.17 24.29
CA GLN A 388 13.24 -8.98 24.32
C GLN A 388 12.01 -8.23 23.80
N ILE A 389 11.89 -6.93 24.11
CA ILE A 389 10.86 -6.06 23.51
C ILE A 389 11.00 -6.03 21.98
N HIS A 390 12.20 -5.76 21.48
CA HIS A 390 12.47 -5.73 20.04
C HIS A 390 12.16 -7.09 19.39
N SER A 391 12.54 -8.19 20.02
CA SER A 391 12.22 -9.54 19.55
C SER A 391 10.71 -9.82 19.52
N PHE A 392 9.98 -9.40 20.55
CA PHE A 392 8.53 -9.59 20.65
C PHE A 392 7.77 -8.74 19.61
N LEU A 393 8.17 -7.48 19.44
CA LEU A 393 7.61 -6.60 18.41
C LEU A 393 7.95 -7.09 17.00
N GLY A 394 9.14 -7.66 16.77
CA GLY A 394 9.45 -8.30 15.50
C GLY A 394 8.54 -9.49 15.19
N LEU A 395 8.30 -10.34 16.20
CA LEU A 395 7.44 -11.52 16.06
C LEU A 395 5.97 -11.15 15.84
N THR A 396 5.42 -10.25 16.65
CA THR A 396 4.02 -9.80 16.50
C THR A 396 3.84 -8.89 15.29
N GLY A 397 4.85 -8.11 14.94
CA GLY A 397 4.87 -7.22 13.78
C GLY A 397 4.86 -7.98 12.45
N TYR A 398 5.43 -9.19 12.40
CA TYR A 398 5.28 -10.10 11.26
C TYR A 398 3.81 -10.40 10.94
N PHE A 399 2.96 -10.49 11.97
CA PHE A 399 1.52 -10.73 11.84
C PHE A 399 0.66 -9.47 11.98
N ARG A 400 1.25 -8.27 11.84
CA ARG A 400 0.53 -6.99 12.02
C ARG A 400 -0.74 -6.88 11.20
N LYS A 401 -0.75 -7.45 9.98
CA LYS A 401 -1.88 -7.39 9.05
C LYS A 401 -3.13 -8.13 9.55
N PHE A 402 -2.96 -9.00 10.55
CA PHE A 402 -4.04 -9.74 11.19
C PHE A 402 -4.60 -9.04 12.43
N ILE A 403 -3.95 -7.96 12.89
CA ILE A 403 -4.26 -7.33 14.17
C ILE A 403 -4.86 -5.94 13.90
N PRO A 404 -6.16 -5.74 14.16
CA PRO A 404 -6.78 -4.42 14.10
C PRO A 404 -6.03 -3.43 15.00
N LYS A 405 -5.71 -2.24 14.47
CA LYS A 405 -5.05 -1.16 15.23
C LYS A 405 -3.72 -1.58 15.87
N TYR A 406 -2.96 -2.49 15.25
CA TYR A 406 -1.67 -2.98 15.76
C TYR A 406 -0.74 -1.86 16.24
N SER A 407 -0.55 -0.81 15.43
CA SER A 407 0.34 0.31 15.75
C SER A 407 -0.04 1.05 17.03
N THR A 408 -1.33 1.15 17.34
CA THR A 408 -1.84 1.75 18.58
C THR A 408 -1.59 0.81 19.77
N ILE A 409 -1.94 -0.48 19.61
CA ILE A 409 -1.77 -1.48 20.67
C ILE A 409 -0.29 -1.64 21.01
N ALA A 410 0.59 -1.76 20.02
CA ALA A 410 2.03 -1.95 20.20
C ALA A 410 2.78 -0.68 20.66
N ARG A 411 2.10 0.47 20.75
CA ARG A 411 2.74 1.76 21.04
C ARG A 411 3.49 1.78 22.37
N PRO A 412 2.93 1.38 23.52
CA PRO A 412 3.65 1.40 24.80
C PRO A 412 4.97 0.63 24.73
N LEU A 413 4.94 -0.57 24.14
CA LEU A 413 6.12 -1.42 23.96
C LEU A 413 7.17 -0.79 23.05
N SER A 414 6.76 -0.25 21.91
CA SER A 414 7.71 0.38 20.98
C SER A 414 8.28 1.70 21.49
N ASP A 415 7.56 2.43 22.34
CA ASP A 415 8.05 3.67 22.94
C ASP A 415 9.18 3.39 23.94
N LEU A 416 9.26 2.18 24.52
CA LEU A 416 10.42 1.75 25.32
C LEU A 416 11.71 1.65 24.50
N LEU A 417 11.64 1.48 23.17
CA LEU A 417 12.82 1.35 22.29
C LEU A 417 13.44 2.71 21.92
N LYS A 418 12.84 3.84 22.33
CA LYS A 418 13.37 5.18 22.06
C LYS A 418 14.63 5.44 22.89
N LYS A 419 15.64 6.08 22.28
CA LYS A 419 17.00 6.24 22.84
C LYS A 419 17.07 6.95 24.20
N ASP A 420 16.05 7.73 24.56
CA ASP A 420 16.07 8.58 25.77
C ASP A 420 15.19 8.06 26.91
N ARG A 421 14.71 6.81 26.87
CA ARG A 421 13.87 6.24 27.93
C ARG A 421 14.59 5.20 28.78
N LYS A 422 14.49 5.34 30.11
CA LYS A 422 14.83 4.27 31.05
C LYS A 422 13.83 3.13 30.88
N PHE A 423 14.32 1.91 30.71
CA PHE A 423 13.46 0.74 30.61
C PHE A 423 12.65 0.55 31.89
N LYS A 424 11.33 0.63 31.78
CA LYS A 424 10.37 0.33 32.85
C LYS A 424 9.20 -0.39 32.19
N PHE A 425 9.02 -1.65 32.53
CA PHE A 425 7.87 -2.43 32.07
C PHE A 425 6.75 -2.25 33.09
N GLY A 426 5.83 -1.32 32.80
CA GLY A 426 4.72 -0.98 33.69
C GLY A 426 3.42 -1.67 33.29
N GLU A 427 2.31 -1.19 33.85
CA GLU A 427 0.98 -1.72 33.58
C GLU A 427 0.55 -1.49 32.11
N GLU A 428 0.83 -0.31 31.53
CA GLU A 428 0.48 -0.02 30.13
C GLU A 428 1.18 -0.97 29.16
N GLU A 429 2.47 -1.24 29.37
CA GLU A 429 3.22 -2.20 28.56
C GLU A 429 2.74 -3.63 28.76
N ARG A 430 2.38 -4.01 29.98
CA ARG A 430 1.84 -5.34 30.28
C ARG A 430 0.47 -5.55 29.64
N ILE A 431 -0.40 -4.55 29.66
CA ILE A 431 -1.71 -4.57 28.97
C ILE A 431 -1.48 -4.75 27.46
N SER A 432 -0.62 -3.91 26.86
CA SER A 432 -0.26 -3.99 25.44
C SER A 432 0.29 -5.38 25.05
N PHE A 433 1.22 -5.90 25.85
CA PHE A 433 1.83 -7.20 25.66
C PHE A 433 0.80 -8.34 25.68
N ASN A 434 -0.05 -8.38 26.70
CA ASN A 434 -1.08 -9.41 26.83
C ASN A 434 -2.16 -9.30 25.74
N GLN A 435 -2.54 -8.08 25.36
CA GLN A 435 -3.49 -7.86 24.28
C GLN A 435 -2.97 -8.40 22.94
N LEU A 436 -1.71 -8.13 22.59
CA LEU A 436 -1.10 -8.68 21.37
C LEU A 436 -1.03 -10.22 21.40
N LYS A 437 -0.78 -10.81 22.58
CA LYS A 437 -0.79 -12.27 22.75
C LYS A 437 -2.18 -12.85 22.50
N LEU A 438 -3.21 -12.26 23.10
CA LEU A 438 -4.60 -12.71 22.96
C LEU A 438 -5.08 -12.62 21.50
N MET A 439 -4.85 -11.48 20.84
CA MET A 439 -5.31 -11.24 19.46
C MET A 439 -4.71 -12.27 18.47
N LEU A 440 -3.46 -12.70 18.68
CA LEU A 440 -2.86 -13.76 17.85
C LEU A 440 -3.25 -15.17 18.30
N ALA A 441 -3.62 -15.36 19.56
CA ALA A 441 -4.11 -16.63 20.10
C ALA A 441 -5.50 -17.00 19.56
N GLU A 442 -6.34 -16.00 19.31
CA GLU A 442 -7.69 -16.14 18.74
C GLU A 442 -7.68 -16.61 17.29
N LYS A 443 -6.50 -16.84 16.69
CA LYS A 443 -6.30 -17.30 15.30
C LYS A 443 -7.03 -16.39 14.31
N PRO A 444 -6.60 -15.11 14.21
CA PRO A 444 -7.23 -14.17 13.30
C PRO A 444 -7.14 -14.71 11.88
N VAL A 445 -8.25 -14.61 11.15
CA VAL A 445 -8.40 -15.15 9.80
C VAL A 445 -8.49 -13.97 8.85
N LEU A 446 -7.68 -14.00 7.80
CA LEU A 446 -7.83 -13.10 6.66
C LEU A 446 -8.20 -13.90 5.44
N ARG A 447 -8.90 -13.26 4.52
CA ARG A 447 -9.10 -13.81 3.18
C ARG A 447 -8.00 -13.33 2.26
N ILE A 448 -7.57 -14.19 1.33
CA ILE A 448 -6.65 -13.79 0.26
C ILE A 448 -7.39 -12.77 -0.61
N TYR A 449 -6.73 -11.66 -0.91
CA TYR A 449 -7.29 -10.63 -1.76
C TYR A 449 -7.59 -11.18 -3.16
N ASN A 450 -8.75 -10.79 -3.71
CA ASN A 450 -9.14 -11.14 -5.07
C ASN A 450 -9.60 -9.88 -5.82
N PRO A 451 -8.91 -9.45 -6.88
CA PRO A 451 -9.24 -8.20 -7.58
C PRO A 451 -10.64 -8.21 -8.23
N ASN A 452 -11.26 -9.38 -8.39
CA ASN A 452 -12.60 -9.51 -8.97
C ASN A 452 -13.74 -9.35 -7.94
N TYR A 453 -13.43 -9.24 -6.65
CA TYR A 453 -14.45 -9.14 -5.61
C TYR A 453 -14.76 -7.68 -5.23
N GLU A 454 -16.02 -7.44 -4.86
CA GLU A 454 -16.47 -6.15 -4.33
C GLU A 454 -15.66 -5.81 -3.08
N THR A 455 -14.96 -4.68 -3.12
CA THR A 455 -13.96 -4.30 -2.13
C THR A 455 -14.38 -3.02 -1.43
N GLU A 456 -14.39 -3.06 -0.10
CA GLU A 456 -14.59 -1.90 0.76
C GLU A 456 -13.32 -1.60 1.53
N LEU A 457 -13.01 -0.31 1.68
CA LEU A 457 -11.95 0.15 2.57
C LEU A 457 -12.56 1.03 3.64
N HIS A 458 -12.37 0.63 4.89
CA HIS A 458 -12.83 1.36 6.05
C HIS A 458 -11.62 2.02 6.70
N THR A 459 -11.63 3.35 6.81
CA THR A 459 -10.50 4.13 7.31
C THR A 459 -10.92 4.92 8.54
N ASP A 460 -10.05 4.97 9.54
CA ASP A 460 -10.23 5.76 10.76
C ASP A 460 -8.91 6.47 11.11
N ALA A 461 -8.98 7.74 11.46
CA ALA A 461 -7.82 8.56 11.77
C ALA A 461 -8.02 9.28 13.10
N SER A 462 -6.97 9.29 13.91
CA SER A 462 -6.93 9.97 15.20
C SER A 462 -5.61 10.72 15.35
N LEU A 463 -5.54 11.61 16.33
CA LEU A 463 -4.28 12.27 16.72
C LEU A 463 -3.18 11.25 17.04
N GLU A 464 -3.54 10.03 17.46
CA GLU A 464 -2.58 9.02 17.86
C GLU A 464 -2.10 8.10 16.72
N GLY A 465 -2.86 8.03 15.63
CA GLY A 465 -2.58 7.09 14.56
C GLY A 465 -3.72 6.94 13.56
N TYR A 466 -3.39 6.24 12.49
CA TYR A 466 -4.23 5.85 11.38
C TYR A 466 -4.54 4.36 11.45
N GLY A 467 -5.76 3.99 11.11
CA GLY A 467 -6.20 2.62 10.91
C GLY A 467 -6.94 2.50 9.59
N ALA A 468 -6.77 1.35 8.94
CA ALA A 468 -7.63 0.98 7.82
C ALA A 468 -7.87 -0.53 7.80
N ILE A 469 -9.03 -0.93 7.28
CA ILE A 469 -9.42 -2.32 7.09
C ILE A 469 -9.82 -2.46 5.63
N LEU A 470 -9.11 -3.32 4.90
CA LEU A 470 -9.51 -3.76 3.58
C LEU A 470 -10.43 -4.97 3.75
N MET A 471 -11.64 -4.87 3.23
CA MET A 471 -12.63 -5.93 3.28
C MET A 471 -13.12 -6.28 1.88
N GLN A 472 -13.40 -7.55 1.65
CA GLN A 472 -13.99 -8.01 0.40
C GLN A 472 -15.25 -8.80 0.66
N ARG A 473 -16.25 -8.56 -0.18
CA ARG A 473 -17.48 -9.32 -0.15
C ARG A 473 -17.22 -10.71 -0.69
N SER A 474 -17.46 -11.72 0.13
CA SER A 474 -17.32 -13.09 -0.28
C SER A 474 -18.46 -13.49 -1.22
N PRO A 475 -18.18 -14.22 -2.32
CA PRO A 475 -19.24 -14.76 -3.17
C PRO A 475 -20.00 -15.90 -2.48
N ASP A 476 -19.41 -16.54 -1.45
CA ASP A 476 -19.97 -17.73 -0.81
C ASP A 476 -21.11 -17.37 0.16
N ASP A 477 -20.92 -16.36 1.01
CA ASP A 477 -21.87 -15.96 2.05
C ASP A 477 -22.40 -14.53 1.91
N LYS A 478 -21.94 -13.79 0.89
CA LYS A 478 -22.30 -12.39 0.60
C LYS A 478 -21.96 -11.39 1.71
N ASN A 479 -21.18 -11.79 2.72
CA ASN A 479 -20.70 -10.92 3.79
C ASN A 479 -19.33 -10.35 3.43
N PHE A 480 -18.99 -9.22 4.06
CA PHE A 480 -17.64 -8.64 3.97
C PHE A 480 -16.70 -9.33 4.96
N HIS A 481 -15.57 -9.80 4.45
CA HIS A 481 -14.50 -10.41 5.22
C HIS A 481 -13.22 -9.59 5.10
N PRO A 482 -12.45 -9.43 6.19
CA PRO A 482 -11.19 -8.71 6.15
C PRO A 482 -10.14 -9.46 5.32
N THR A 483 -9.43 -8.73 4.47
CA THR A 483 -8.25 -9.20 3.74
C THR A 483 -6.97 -8.59 4.29
N TYR A 484 -7.04 -7.40 4.88
CA TYR A 484 -5.88 -6.72 5.44
C TYR A 484 -6.24 -5.70 6.52
N TYR A 485 -5.52 -5.71 7.64
CA TYR A 485 -5.55 -4.62 8.64
C TYR A 485 -4.29 -3.76 8.53
N MET A 486 -4.48 -2.49 8.19
CA MET A 486 -3.41 -1.49 8.20
C MET A 486 -3.52 -0.64 9.46
N SER A 487 -2.37 -0.31 10.03
CA SER A 487 -2.29 0.66 11.11
C SER A 487 -0.94 1.36 11.09
N LYS A 488 -0.94 2.66 11.34
CA LYS A 488 0.26 3.50 11.32
C LYS A 488 0.16 4.54 12.43
N LYS A 489 1.29 4.96 12.98
CA LYS A 489 1.31 6.02 14.00
C LYS A 489 1.43 7.37 13.33
N THR A 490 0.82 8.37 13.95
CA THR A 490 1.10 9.76 13.62
C THR A 490 2.50 10.15 14.08
N THR A 491 3.23 10.85 13.22
CA THR A 491 4.45 11.56 13.58
C THR A 491 4.14 12.74 14.51
N ASP A 492 5.14 13.28 15.19
CA ASP A 492 4.94 14.47 16.05
C ASP A 492 4.55 15.72 15.24
N THR A 493 4.81 15.72 13.94
CA THR A 493 4.32 16.71 12.99
C THR A 493 2.84 16.48 12.66
N GLU A 494 2.48 15.24 12.30
CA GLU A 494 1.11 14.87 11.94
C GLU A 494 0.13 15.06 13.11
N LYS A 495 0.57 14.88 14.36
CA LYS A 495 -0.24 15.17 15.55
C LYS A 495 -0.76 16.60 15.63
N LYS A 496 -0.13 17.54 14.93
CA LYS A 496 -0.52 18.95 14.91
C LYS A 496 -1.55 19.26 13.83
N TYR A 497 -1.82 18.29 12.95
CA TYR A 497 -2.82 18.43 11.90
C TYR A 497 -4.23 18.39 12.47
N SER A 498 -5.14 19.06 11.80
CA SER A 498 -6.58 18.96 12.08
C SER A 498 -7.10 17.55 11.78
N SER A 499 -8.25 17.19 12.36
CA SER A 499 -8.89 15.89 12.11
C SER A 499 -9.13 15.63 10.61
N TYR A 500 -9.51 16.66 9.85
CA TYR A 500 -9.73 16.56 8.41
C TYR A 500 -8.43 16.27 7.63
N GLU A 501 -7.32 16.90 8.00
CA GLU A 501 -6.01 16.66 7.38
C GLU A 501 -5.48 15.25 7.71
N LEU A 502 -5.75 14.76 8.93
CA LEU A 502 -5.43 13.40 9.32
C LEU A 502 -6.24 12.36 8.53
N GLU A 503 -7.54 12.58 8.34
CA GLU A 503 -8.37 11.73 7.48
C GLU A 503 -7.90 11.74 6.03
N ALA A 504 -7.55 12.92 5.50
CA ALA A 504 -6.99 13.05 4.15
C ALA A 504 -5.65 12.32 4.03
N LEU A 505 -4.78 12.37 5.04
CA LEU A 505 -3.51 11.64 5.05
C LEU A 505 -3.73 10.13 5.15
N ASN A 506 -4.69 9.67 5.94
CA ASN A 506 -5.06 8.25 5.99
C ASN A 506 -5.50 7.75 4.61
N ASN A 507 -6.31 8.55 3.91
CA ASN A 507 -6.73 8.27 2.54
C ASN A 507 -5.58 8.28 1.53
N ARG A 508 -4.45 8.94 1.82
CA ARG A 508 -3.23 8.85 1.01
C ARG A 508 -2.48 7.55 1.26
N HIS A 509 -2.39 7.11 2.52
CA HIS A 509 -1.82 5.80 2.86
C HIS A 509 -2.65 4.61 2.33
N ARG A 510 -3.80 4.88 1.70
CA ARG A 510 -4.59 3.93 0.92
C ARG A 510 -3.77 3.23 -0.18
N GLU A 511 -2.84 3.95 -0.81
CA GLU A 511 -1.92 3.39 -1.83
C GLU A 511 -0.84 2.47 -1.25
N GLU A 512 -0.67 2.42 0.08
CA GLU A 512 0.20 1.43 0.74
C GLU A 512 -0.54 0.10 0.98
N ILE A 513 -1.87 0.06 0.75
CA ILE A 513 -2.76 -1.08 1.00
C ILE A 513 -3.17 -1.79 -0.30
N PHE A 514 -3.22 -1.05 -1.42
CA PHE A 514 -3.42 -1.57 -2.78
C PHE A 514 -2.09 -1.61 -3.50
#